data_AF-A0A966BLA0-F1
#
_entry.id   AF-A0A966BLA0-F1
#
_cell.length_a   1.000
_cell.length_b   1.000
_cell.length_c   1.000
_cell.angle_alpha   90.00
_cell.angle_beta   90.00
_cell.angle_gamma   90.00
#
_symmetry.space_group_name_H-M   'P 1'
#
loop_
_entity.id
_entity.type
_entity.pdbx_description
1 polymer ?
#
loop_
_entity_poly.entity_id
_entity_poly.type
_entity_poly.pdbx_seq_one_letter_code
_entity_poly.pdbx_strand_id
1 'polypeptide(L)'
;MTVRLREIPYNYTSFSDKEIVLRLLGTEAWDIINTLRGERRTGRSAQMLYEVLGDIWVVTRNPYLQDDLLGNSKRRGALIGALHHRLDAIEERRQGNPTVKQLLELARGAV
;
A
#
# COMPACT_ATOMS: atom_id res chain seq x y z
N MET A 1 -19.94 -15.75 13.03
CA MET A 1 -19.04 -15.50 11.88
C MET A 1 -18.20 -14.29 12.22
N THR A 2 -16.94 -14.47 12.61
CA THR A 2 -16.01 -13.34 12.80
C THR A 2 -15.75 -12.72 11.43
N VAL A 3 -16.35 -11.57 11.15
CA VAL A 3 -16.00 -10.75 9.99
C VAL A 3 -14.51 -10.47 10.09
N ARG A 4 -13.70 -11.01 9.17
CA ARG A 4 -12.29 -10.64 9.09
C ARG A 4 -12.26 -9.18 8.65
N LEU A 5 -11.95 -8.28 9.57
CA LEU A 5 -11.75 -6.86 9.27
C LEU A 5 -10.61 -6.77 8.25
N ARG A 6 -10.92 -6.18 7.09
CA ARG A 6 -9.94 -5.88 6.04
C ARG A 6 -9.25 -4.57 6.40
N GLU A 7 -7.93 -4.56 6.28
CA GLU A 7 -7.12 -3.35 6.44
C GLU A 7 -6.87 -2.69 5.08
N ILE A 8 -6.76 -3.47 4.00
CA ILE A 8 -6.63 -2.96 2.62
C ILE A 8 -8.01 -2.55 2.09
N PRO A 9 -8.23 -1.25 1.78
CA PRO A 9 -9.46 -0.78 1.16
C PRO A 9 -9.69 -1.37 -0.23
N TYR A 10 -10.96 -1.40 -0.66
CA TYR A 10 -11.37 -1.86 -1.99
C TYR A 10 -10.98 -3.31 -2.33
N ASN A 11 -10.58 -4.10 -1.33
CA ASN A 11 -10.31 -5.51 -1.51
C ASN A 11 -11.62 -6.32 -1.56
N TYR A 12 -12.24 -6.35 -2.73
CA TYR A 12 -13.41 -7.16 -3.03
C TYR A 12 -13.06 -8.55 -3.60
N THR A 13 -11.78 -8.95 -3.49
CA THR A 13 -11.29 -10.21 -4.05
C THR A 13 -11.19 -11.30 -2.98
N SER A 14 -11.02 -12.54 -3.42
CA SER A 14 -10.73 -13.68 -2.52
C SER A 14 -9.35 -13.59 -1.87
N PHE A 15 -8.46 -12.71 -2.34
CA PHE A 15 -7.13 -12.55 -1.75
C PHE A 15 -7.21 -11.91 -0.38
N SER A 16 -6.49 -12.49 0.58
CA SER A 16 -6.21 -11.87 1.88
C SER A 16 -5.30 -10.64 1.74
N ASP A 17 -5.28 -9.79 2.76
CA ASP A 17 -4.43 -8.60 2.75
C ASP A 17 -2.95 -9.00 2.74
N LYS A 18 -2.61 -10.12 3.43
CA LYS A 18 -1.31 -10.79 3.32
C LYS A 18 -0.98 -11.14 1.86
N GLU A 19 -1.91 -11.79 1.16
CA GLU A 19 -1.69 -12.21 -0.22
C GLU A 19 -1.51 -11.04 -1.19
N ILE A 20 -2.15 -9.91 -0.93
CA ILE A 20 -1.95 -8.67 -1.69
C ILE A 20 -0.58 -8.09 -1.39
N VAL A 21 -0.20 -7.94 -0.11
CA VAL A 21 1.12 -7.44 0.27
C VAL A 21 2.22 -8.30 -0.35
N LEU A 22 2.13 -9.62 -0.25
CA LEU A 22 3.11 -10.54 -0.84
C LEU A 22 3.23 -10.39 -2.36
N ARG A 23 2.13 -10.11 -3.05
CA ARG A 23 2.12 -9.93 -4.51
C ARG A 23 2.66 -8.58 -4.94
N LEU A 24 2.36 -7.52 -4.18
CA LEU A 24 2.78 -6.15 -4.51
C LEU A 24 4.20 -5.84 -4.06
N LEU A 25 4.56 -6.24 -2.83
CA LEU A 25 5.79 -5.83 -2.15
C LEU A 25 6.74 -6.99 -1.82
N GLY A 26 6.31 -8.24 -2.00
CA GLY A 26 7.11 -9.42 -1.68
C GLY A 26 7.09 -9.82 -0.20
N THR A 27 7.81 -10.90 0.11
CA THR A 27 7.86 -11.51 1.46
C THR A 27 8.55 -10.61 2.49
N GLU A 28 9.61 -9.92 2.08
CA GLU A 28 10.38 -9.03 2.96
C GLU A 28 9.51 -7.92 3.57
N ALA A 29 8.69 -7.25 2.74
CA ALA A 29 7.77 -6.23 3.23
C ALA A 29 6.73 -6.80 4.21
N TRP A 30 6.23 -8.02 3.97
CA TRP A 30 5.29 -8.68 4.87
C TRP A 30 5.93 -8.97 6.25
N ASP A 31 7.18 -9.40 6.28
CA ASP A 31 7.90 -9.67 7.52
C ASP A 31 8.19 -8.38 8.30
N ILE A 32 8.55 -7.30 7.61
CA ILE A 32 8.67 -5.97 8.20
C ILE A 32 7.34 -5.50 8.81
N ILE A 33 6.22 -5.64 8.08
CA ILE A 33 4.90 -5.28 8.58
C ILE A 33 4.54 -6.06 9.85
N ASN A 34 4.83 -7.36 9.91
CA ASN A 34 4.58 -8.17 11.11
C ASN A 34 5.43 -7.73 12.30
N THR A 35 6.70 -7.42 12.05
CA THR A 35 7.59 -6.87 13.08
C THR A 35 7.01 -5.59 13.65
N LEU A 36 6.62 -4.63 12.80
CA LEU A 36 6.03 -3.35 13.21
C LEU A 36 4.68 -3.51 13.93
N ARG A 37 3.85 -4.48 13.53
CA ARG A 37 2.59 -4.81 14.24
C ARG A 37 2.85 -5.26 15.68
N GLY A 38 3.93 -6.02 15.91
CA GLY A 38 4.35 -6.46 17.25
C GLY A 38 4.74 -5.31 18.17
N GLU A 39 5.29 -4.23 17.61
CA GLU A 39 5.77 -3.06 18.37
C GLU A 39 4.65 -2.10 18.82
N ARG A 40 3.39 -2.30 18.39
CA ARG A 40 2.16 -1.57 18.81
C ARG A 40 2.24 -0.03 18.79
N ARG A 41 3.15 0.56 18.02
CA ARG A 41 3.41 2.02 18.05
C ARG A 41 2.69 2.83 16.97
N THR A 42 2.19 2.24 15.88
CA THR A 42 1.81 3.02 14.68
C THR A 42 0.58 2.50 13.92
N GLY A 43 -0.63 2.64 14.49
CA GLY A 43 -1.87 2.28 13.77
C GLY A 43 -2.16 3.15 12.54
N ARG A 44 -1.90 4.46 12.61
CA ARG A 44 -2.24 5.41 11.54
C ARG A 44 -1.35 5.25 10.30
N SER A 45 -0.03 5.15 10.48
CA SER A 45 0.91 4.95 9.36
C SER A 45 0.67 3.61 8.64
N ALA A 46 0.31 2.56 9.38
CA ALA A 46 -0.09 1.28 8.79
C ALA A 46 -1.36 1.41 7.94
N GLN A 47 -2.39 2.11 8.45
CA GLN A 47 -3.61 2.37 7.68
C GLN A 47 -3.32 3.14 6.38
N MET A 48 -2.49 4.19 6.46
CA MET A 48 -2.08 4.96 5.27
C MET A 48 -1.35 4.09 4.24
N LEU A 49 -0.48 3.18 4.69
CA LEU A 49 0.18 2.24 3.80
C LEU A 49 -0.82 1.30 3.12
N TYR A 50 -1.79 0.75 3.85
CA TYR A 50 -2.80 -0.11 3.26
C TYR A 50 -3.72 0.63 2.28
N GLU A 51 -4.00 1.92 2.51
CA GLU A 51 -4.70 2.77 1.54
C GLU A 51 -3.90 2.87 0.22
N VAL A 52 -2.58 3.10 0.29
CA VAL A 52 -1.70 3.10 -0.90
C VAL A 52 -1.71 1.75 -1.60
N LEU A 53 -1.60 0.65 -0.86
CA LEU A 53 -1.65 -0.70 -1.45
C LEU A 53 -3.01 -1.01 -2.06
N GLY A 54 -4.11 -0.50 -1.49
CA GLY A 54 -5.45 -0.61 -2.06
C GLY A 54 -5.57 0.09 -3.41
N ASP A 55 -5.02 1.30 -3.52
CA ASP A 55 -5.01 2.07 -4.78
C ASP A 55 -4.16 1.39 -5.86
N ILE A 56 -2.98 0.85 -5.51
CA ILE A 56 -2.16 0.06 -6.43
C ILE A 56 -2.91 -1.21 -6.86
N TRP A 57 -3.51 -1.91 -5.91
CA TRP A 57 -4.21 -3.17 -6.16
C TRP A 57 -5.42 -2.99 -7.07
N VAL A 58 -6.25 -1.96 -6.85
CA VAL A 58 -7.45 -1.74 -7.66
C VAL A 58 -7.08 -1.43 -9.11
N VAL A 59 -6.02 -0.65 -9.33
CA VAL A 59 -5.50 -0.36 -10.68
C VAL A 59 -4.93 -1.61 -11.33
N THR A 60 -4.18 -2.42 -10.59
CA THR A 60 -3.58 -3.67 -11.10
C THR A 60 -4.65 -4.67 -11.54
N ARG A 61 -5.82 -4.68 -10.89
CA ARG A 61 -6.87 -5.69 -11.11
C ARG A 61 -8.02 -5.22 -11.99
N ASN A 62 -8.10 -3.94 -12.33
CA ASN A 62 -9.20 -3.39 -13.11
C ASN A 62 -8.72 -2.95 -14.50
N PRO A 63 -8.94 -3.77 -15.55
CA PRO A 63 -8.56 -3.44 -16.92
C PRO A 63 -9.14 -2.11 -17.42
N TYR A 64 -10.34 -1.73 -16.98
CA TYR A 64 -10.97 -0.46 -17.36
C TYR A 64 -10.24 0.75 -16.76
N LEU A 65 -9.75 0.64 -15.52
CA LEU A 65 -8.91 1.69 -14.93
C LEU A 65 -7.56 1.77 -15.65
N GLN A 66 -6.97 0.62 -16.01
CA GLN A 66 -5.72 0.63 -16.78
C GLN A 66 -5.90 1.29 -18.14
N ASP A 67 -6.96 0.95 -18.87
CA ASP A 67 -7.27 1.55 -20.17
C ASP A 67 -7.50 3.07 -20.08
N ASP A 68 -8.28 3.51 -19.08
CA ASP A 68 -8.48 4.95 -18.80
C ASP A 68 -7.18 5.68 -18.44
N LEU A 69 -6.30 5.06 -17.64
CA LEU A 69 -5.00 5.63 -17.29
C LEU A 69 -4.01 5.62 -18.46
N LEU A 70 -4.11 4.65 -19.38
CA LEU A 70 -3.36 4.63 -20.63
C LEU A 70 -3.83 5.73 -21.59
N GLY A 71 -5.14 5.97 -21.65
CA GLY A 71 -5.74 7.01 -22.48
C GLY A 71 -5.59 8.43 -21.94
N ASN A 72 -5.30 8.59 -20.64
CA ASN A 72 -5.22 9.91 -19.99
C ASN A 72 -3.95 10.08 -19.14
N SER A 73 -2.88 10.58 -19.78
CA SER A 73 -1.58 10.82 -19.15
C SER A 73 -1.65 11.77 -17.93
N LYS A 74 -2.53 12.79 -17.96
CA LYS A 74 -2.73 13.71 -16.84
C LYS A 74 -3.31 13.00 -15.62
N ARG A 75 -4.30 12.13 -15.83
CA ARG A 75 -4.91 11.34 -14.75
C ARG A 75 -3.93 10.34 -14.17
N ARG A 76 -3.15 9.66 -15.03
CA ARG A 76 -2.06 8.78 -14.59
C ARG A 76 -1.02 9.51 -13.73
N GLY A 77 -0.57 10.68 -14.19
CA GLY A 77 0.36 11.51 -13.42
C GLY A 77 -0.22 11.95 -12.07
N ALA A 78 -1.50 12.34 -12.03
CA ALA A 78 -2.18 12.72 -10.79
C ALA A 78 -2.28 11.55 -9.79
N LEU A 79 -2.58 10.33 -10.26
CA LEU A 79 -2.61 9.14 -9.43
C LEU A 79 -1.22 8.83 -8.84
N ILE A 80 -0.19 8.75 -9.69
CA ILE A 80 1.19 8.47 -9.25
C ILE A 80 1.66 9.52 -8.25
N GLY A 81 1.42 10.81 -8.54
CA GLY A 81 1.75 11.91 -7.64
C GLY A 81 1.03 11.80 -6.29
N ALA A 82 -0.25 11.41 -6.28
CA ALA A 82 -0.99 11.19 -5.05
C ALA A 82 -0.44 10.00 -4.22
N LEU A 83 -0.03 8.91 -4.87
CA LEU A 83 0.59 7.76 -4.21
C LEU A 83 1.93 8.15 -3.57
N HIS A 84 2.79 8.84 -4.30
CA HIS A 84 4.07 9.34 -3.78
C HIS A 84 3.85 10.30 -2.60
N HIS A 85 2.94 11.25 -2.73
CA HIS A 85 2.62 12.19 -1.64
C HIS A 85 2.15 11.48 -0.37
N ARG A 86 1.36 10.39 -0.49
CA ARG A 86 0.97 9.59 0.68
C ARG A 86 2.14 8.84 1.30
N LEU A 87 3.04 8.28 0.49
CA LEU A 87 4.26 7.63 0.98
C LEU A 87 5.19 8.62 1.68
N ASP A 88 5.34 9.84 1.16
CA ASP A 88 6.10 10.92 1.78
C ASP A 88 5.51 11.33 3.14
N ALA A 89 4.19 11.40 3.22
CA ALA A 89 3.49 11.65 4.47
C ALA A 89 3.75 10.56 5.53
N ILE A 90 3.96 9.30 5.13
CA ILE A 90 4.35 8.22 6.06
C ILE A 90 5.83 8.37 6.46
N GLU A 91 6.70 8.70 5.50
CA GLU A 91 8.13 8.97 5.72
C GLU A 91 8.34 10.05 6.78
N GLU A 92 7.63 11.18 6.69
CA GLU A 92 7.68 12.26 7.68
C GLU A 92 7.28 11.79 9.09
N ARG A 93 6.34 10.86 9.18
CA ARG A 93 5.80 10.33 10.44
C ARG A 93 6.64 9.21 11.03
N ARG A 94 7.65 8.69 10.33
CA ARG A 94 8.41 7.51 10.80
C ARG A 94 9.32 7.78 11.99
N GLN A 95 9.52 9.04 12.38
CA GLN A 95 10.34 9.45 13.53
C GLN A 95 11.75 8.82 13.52
N GLY A 96 12.38 8.73 12.34
CA GLY A 96 13.71 8.14 12.21
C GLY A 96 13.76 6.61 12.17
N ASN A 97 12.63 5.90 12.28
CA ASN A 97 12.60 4.43 12.27
C ASN A 97 13.16 3.86 10.95
N PRO A 98 14.27 3.10 10.97
CA PRO A 98 14.90 2.56 9.76
C PRO A 98 14.09 1.43 9.12
N THR A 99 13.38 0.64 9.93
CA THR A 99 12.51 -0.45 9.46
C THR A 99 11.33 0.09 8.64
N VAL A 100 10.71 1.19 9.10
CA VAL A 100 9.66 1.87 8.34
C VAL A 100 10.22 2.45 7.03
N LYS A 101 11.43 3.01 7.05
CA LYS A 101 12.09 3.51 5.84
C LYS A 101 12.25 2.39 4.80
N GLN A 102 12.77 1.24 5.19
CA GLN A 102 12.93 0.08 4.31
C GLN A 102 11.60 -0.37 3.70
N LEU A 103 10.52 -0.42 4.51
CA LEU A 103 9.19 -0.72 4.01
C LEU A 103 8.69 0.30 2.98
N LEU A 104 8.97 1.58 3.19
CA LEU A 104 8.58 2.64 2.26
C LEU A 104 9.36 2.56 0.94
N GLU A 105 10.64 2.21 0.96
CA GLU A 105 11.41 1.99 -0.28
C GLU A 105 10.82 0.83 -1.11
N LEU A 106 10.43 -0.27 -0.46
CA LEU A 106 9.74 -1.38 -1.12
C LEU A 106 8.39 -0.92 -1.71
N ALA A 107 7.63 -0.10 -0.98
CA ALA A 107 6.35 0.43 -1.44
C ALA A 107 6.50 1.41 -2.62
N ARG A 108 7.55 2.23 -2.63
CA ARG A 108 7.85 3.13 -3.76
C ARG A 108 8.19 2.38 -5.03
N GLY A 109 8.83 1.21 -4.92
CA GLY A 109 9.09 0.34 -6.07
C GLY A 109 7.84 -0.27 -6.71
N ALA A 110 6.69 -0.24 -6.01
CA ALA A 110 5.41 -0.75 -6.50
C ALA A 110 4.50 0.31 -7.13
N VAL A 111 4.91 1.58 -7.12
CA VAL A 111 4.22 2.71 -7.79
C VAL A 111 4.78 2.91 -9.19
#